data_AF-A0A161ST15-F1
#
_entry.id   AF-A0A161ST15-F1
#
_cell.length_a   1.000
_cell.length_b   1.000
_cell.length_c   1.000
_cell.angle_alpha   90.00
_cell.angle_beta   90.00
_cell.angle_gamma   90.00
#
_symmetry.space_group_name_H-M   'P 1'
#
loop_
_entity.id
_entity.type
_entity.pdbx_description
1 polymer ?
#
loop_
_entity_poly.entity_id
_entity_poly.type
_entity_poly.pdbx_seq_one_letter_code
_entity_poly.pdbx_strand_id
1 'polypeptide(L)' 'MAEGTKDDPCARTCAGPRATLGLGDVRIVVPTRDDVEAFGERVRDHGIVAADDGRTLRLADPWGTRLAITPEVD' A
#
# COMPACT_ATOMS: atom_id res chain seq x y z
N MET A 1 34.15 -4.38 23.66
CA MET A 1 34.10 -2.91 23.86
C MET A 1 34.34 -2.26 22.51
N ALA A 2 33.67 -1.13 22.22
CA ALA A 2 33.25 -0.58 20.91
C ALA A 2 31.91 -1.19 20.46
N GLU A 3 30.72 -0.76 20.91
CA GLU A 3 30.11 0.57 21.08
C GLU A 3 29.49 1.13 19.77
N GLY A 4 28.16 1.20 19.75
CA GLY A 4 27.39 2.20 18.99
C GLY A 4 27.13 1.98 17.50
N THR A 5 26.01 1.32 17.18
CA THR A 5 25.08 1.84 16.14
C THR A 5 23.68 1.78 16.73
N LYS A 6 23.33 2.84 17.45
CA LYS A 6 21.99 3.11 18.00
C LYS A 6 21.27 4.08 17.08
N ASP A 7 21.38 3.91 15.77
CA ASP A 7 20.68 4.75 14.77
C ASP A 7 20.49 3.96 13.49
N ASP A 8 20.04 2.72 13.61
CA ASP A 8 19.59 1.98 12.43
C ASP A 8 18.12 2.36 12.17
N PRO A 9 17.80 3.23 11.18
CA PRO A 9 16.44 3.70 10.92
C PRO A 9 15.50 2.55 10.53
N CYS A 10 16.07 1.37 10.33
CA CYS A 10 15.39 0.17 9.91
C CYS A 10 14.79 -0.67 11.03
N ALA A 11 15.15 -0.41 12.29
CA ALA A 11 14.73 -1.24 13.43
C ALA A 11 13.20 -1.31 13.65
N ARG A 12 12.40 -0.48 12.94
CA ARG A 12 10.93 -0.52 12.97
C ARG A 12 10.21 -0.41 11.61
N THR A 13 10.89 -0.12 10.50
CA THR A 13 10.19 0.29 9.25
C THR A 13 10.64 -0.35 7.94
N CYS A 14 11.89 -0.77 7.73
CA CYS A 14 12.22 -1.40 6.45
C CYS A 14 12.05 -2.92 6.48
N ALA A 15 10.85 -3.35 6.09
CA ALA A 15 10.73 -4.57 5.33
C ALA A 15 11.47 -4.35 3.98
N GLY A 16 12.71 -4.80 3.87
CA GLY A 16 13.32 -4.99 2.55
C GLY A 16 12.48 -5.98 1.72
N PRO A 17 12.61 -6.02 0.38
CA PRO A 17 11.85 -6.92 -0.48
C PRO A 17 11.95 -8.36 0.03
N ARG A 18 10.83 -8.92 0.52
CA ARG A 18 10.78 -10.30 1.00
C ARG A 18 10.50 -11.24 -0.18
N ALA A 19 11.06 -12.45 -0.15
CA ALA A 19 10.69 -13.52 -1.07
C ALA A 19 9.17 -13.71 -1.04
N THR A 20 8.53 -13.60 -2.20
CA THR A 20 7.09 -13.36 -2.29
C THR A 20 6.30 -14.67 -2.42
N LEU A 21 5.14 -14.79 -1.74
CA LEU A 21 3.98 -15.56 -2.23
C LEU A 21 3.22 -14.78 -3.33
N GLY A 22 3.84 -13.73 -3.88
CA GLY A 22 3.23 -12.53 -4.43
C GLY A 22 2.13 -12.81 -5.44
N LEU A 23 0.95 -12.27 -5.16
CA LEU A 23 -0.23 -12.41 -6.01
C LEU A 23 -0.08 -11.65 -7.34
N GLY A 24 1.01 -10.90 -7.52
CA GLY A 24 1.27 -10.07 -8.70
C GLY A 24 0.43 -8.80 -8.66
N ASP A 25 -0.81 -8.90 -9.15
CA ASP A 25 -1.78 -7.81 -9.20
C ASP A 25 -3.11 -8.26 -8.58
N VAL A 26 -3.57 -7.52 -7.57
CA VAL A 26 -4.84 -7.76 -6.89
C VAL A 26 -5.78 -6.60 -7.17
N ARG A 27 -6.95 -6.92 -7.70
CA ARG A 27 -8.05 -5.96 -7.84
C ARG A 27 -9.08 -6.18 -6.75
N ILE A 28 -9.41 -5.11 -6.04
CA ILE A 28 -10.49 -5.06 -5.06
C ILE A 28 -11.58 -4.19 -5.68
N VAL A 29 -12.78 -4.75 -5.78
CA VAL A 29 -13.96 -4.02 -6.28
C VAL A 29 -14.76 -3.54 -5.07
N VAL A 30 -15.14 -2.27 -5.09
CA VAL A 30 -16.00 -1.65 -4.08
C VAL A 30 -17.26 -1.10 -4.75
N PRO A 31 -18.39 -0.96 -4.04
CA PRO A 31 -19.66 -0.61 -4.69
C PRO A 31 -19.63 0.71 -5.46
N THR A 32 -19.05 1.76 -4.88
CA THR A 32 -19.12 3.12 -5.44
C THR A 32 -17.76 3.80 -5.54
N ARG A 33 -17.73 4.94 -6.25
CA ARG A 33 -16.54 5.80 -6.30
C ARG A 33 -16.24 6.43 -4.93
N ASP A 34 -17.26 6.81 -4.16
CA ASP A 34 -17.08 7.30 -2.78
C ASP A 34 -16.37 6.27 -1.88
N ASP A 35 -16.63 4.97 -2.08
CA ASP A 35 -15.92 3.92 -1.33
C ASP A 35 -14.42 3.88 -1.65
N VAL A 36 -14.03 4.21 -2.90
CA VAL A 36 -12.61 4.33 -3.30
C VAL A 36 -11.96 5.53 -2.62
N GLU A 37 -12.68 6.66 -2.56
CA GLU A 37 -12.19 7.89 -1.92
C GLU A 37 -12.03 7.70 -0.41
N ALA A 38 -13.03 7.11 0.25
CA ALA A 38 -12.97 6.77 1.67
C ALA A 38 -11.83 5.78 1.98
N PHE A 39 -11.54 4.84 1.08
CA PHE A 39 -10.35 3.99 1.20
C PHE A 39 -9.06 4.81 1.06
N GLY A 40 -9.01 5.72 0.09
CA GLY A 40 -7.89 6.62 -0.15
C GLY A 40 -7.57 7.53 1.04
N GLU A 41 -8.59 8.06 1.72
CA GLU A 41 -8.42 8.84 2.95
C GLU A 41 -7.74 8.00 4.04
N ARG A 42 -8.27 6.79 4.32
CA ARG A 42 -7.68 5.89 5.32
C ARG A 42 -6.23 5.54 5.00
N VAL A 43 -5.91 5.26 3.73
CA VAL A 43 -4.55 4.95 3.28
C VAL A 43 -3.61 6.13 3.54
N ARG A 44 -4.05 7.36 3.22
CA ARG A 44 -3.30 8.59 3.48
C ARG A 44 -3.09 8.86 4.96
N ASP A 45 -4.12 8.63 5.78
CA ASP A 45 -4.05 8.78 7.25
C ASP A 45 -2.98 7.86 7.86
N HIS A 46 -2.73 6.71 7.23
CA HIS A 46 -1.70 5.75 7.64
C HIS A 46 -0.34 5.99 6.96
N GLY A 47 -0.16 7.09 6.22
CA GLY A 47 1.09 7.45 5.56
C GLY A 47 1.47 6.51 4.40
N ILE A 48 0.51 5.75 3.86
CA ILE A 48 0.75 4.85 2.74
C ILE A 48 0.63 5.64 1.44
N VAL A 49 1.63 5.50 0.56
CA VAL A 49 1.63 6.17 -0.74
C VAL A 49 0.68 5.44 -1.69
N ALA A 50 -0.25 6.19 -2.28
CA ALA A 50 -1.16 5.71 -3.30
C ALA A 50 -1.33 6.73 -4.43
N ALA A 51 -1.61 6.24 -5.63
CA ALA A 51 -1.91 7.03 -6.81
C ALA A 51 -3.39 6.85 -7.18
N ASP A 52 -4.12 7.94 -7.36
CA ASP A 52 -5.51 7.94 -7.81
C ASP A 52 -5.58 8.55 -9.21
N ASP A 53 -6.23 7.85 -10.16
CA ASP A 53 -6.42 8.30 -11.54
C ASP A 53 -7.81 8.91 -11.80
N GLY A 54 -8.59 9.16 -10.75
CA GLY A 54 -9.95 9.66 -10.81
C GLY A 54 -11.02 8.57 -10.92
N ARG A 55 -10.61 7.31 -11.15
CA ARG A 55 -11.49 6.14 -11.03
C ARG A 55 -10.94 5.06 -10.11
N THR A 56 -9.65 4.76 -10.20
CA THR A 56 -8.96 3.68 -9.50
C THR A 56 -7.90 4.23 -8.57
N LEU A 57 -7.85 3.71 -7.34
CA LEU A 57 -6.72 3.93 -6.42
C LEU A 57 -5.72 2.77 -6.54
N ARG A 58 -4.43 3.10 -6.68
CA ARG A 58 -3.33 2.14 -6.82
C ARG A 58 -2.29 2.30 -5.72
N LEU A 59 -1.85 1.19 -5.14
CA LEU A 59 -0.82 1.14 -4.11
C LEU A 59 -0.03 -0.17 -4.17
N ALA A 60 1.08 -0.25 -3.44
CA ALA A 60 1.87 -1.47 -3.31
C ALA A 60 2.00 -1.86 -1.83
N ASP A 61 1.94 -3.16 -1.55
CA ASP A 61 2.23 -3.70 -0.22
C ASP A 61 3.74 -3.94 -0.01
N PRO A 62 4.19 -4.21 1.24
CA PRO A 62 5.60 -4.49 1.54
C PRO A 62 6.19 -5.75 0.88
N TRP A 63 5.37 -6.60 0.26
CA TRP A 63 5.78 -7.80 -0.46
C TRP A 63 5.77 -7.61 -1.98
N GLY A 64 5.50 -6.41 -2.48
CA GLY A 64 5.51 -6.10 -3.90
C GLY A 64 4.23 -6.47 -4.65
N THR A 65 3.15 -6.84 -3.95
CA THR A 65 1.84 -6.98 -4.59
C THR A 65 1.33 -5.59 -4.99
N ARG A 66 0.85 -5.46 -6.23
CA ARG A 66 0.17 -4.24 -6.69
C ARG A 66 -1.32 -4.37 -6.41
N LEU A 67 -1.89 -3.38 -5.72
CA LEU A 67 -3.31 -3.33 -5.42
C LEU A 67 -3.97 -2.26 -6.27
N ALA A 68 -5.15 -2.57 -6.79
CA ALA A 68 -6.03 -1.65 -7.50
C ALA A 68 -7.44 -1.70 -6.89
N ILE A 69 -7.91 -0.57 -6.36
CA ILE A 69 -9.24 -0.43 -5.79
C ILE A 69 -10.08 0.33 -6.82
N THR A 70 -11.14 -0.29 -7.32
CA THR A 70 -12.00 0.24 -8.37
C THR A 70 -13.47 0.18 -7.94
N PRO A 71 -14.32 1.14 -8.35
CA PRO A 71 -15.75 0.97 -8.20
C PRO A 71 -16.24 -0.21 -9.05
N GLU A 72 -17.41 -0.73 -8.72
CA GLU A 72 -18.19 -1.58 -9.62
C GLU A 72 -18.39 -0.87 -10.96
N VAL A 73 -18.51 -1.65 -12.02
CA VAL A 73 -18.88 -1.11 -13.34
C VAL A 73 -20.40 -1.14 -13.38
N ASP A 74 -21.03 0.01 -13.55
CA ASP A 74 -22.46 0.10 -13.87
C ASP A 74 -22.82 -0.67 -15.15
#